data_AF-A0A314LHX8-F1
#
_entry.id   AF-A0A314LHX8-F1
#
_cell.length_a   1.000
_cell.length_b   1.000
_cell.length_c   1.000
_cell.angle_alpha   90.00
_cell.angle_beta   90.00
_cell.angle_gamma   90.00
#
_symmetry.space_group_name_H-M   'P 1'
#
loop_
_entity.id
_entity.type
_entity.pdbx_description
1 polymer ?
#
loop_
_entity_poly.entity_id
_entity_poly.type
_entity_poly.pdbx_seq_one_letter_code
_entity_poly.pdbx_strand_id
1 'polypeptide(L)'
;KVTEESVKKLEQQLHNYMTETNQKLENNDTKMDALGHKLDVMMEKLFTNKDGLLGSAPAESHERIEGSGRARMKDLHENVGGRFHVNNNKIDCPYFEEGDPRSWLQKCERYFHYNCIIDPQHKLETTVLHLNGRAESWYFSYQ
;
A
#
# COMPACT_ATOMS: atom_id res chain seq x y z
N LYS A 1 20.79 -59.21 2.30
CA LYS A 1 22.03 -58.39 2.21
C LYS A 1 21.82 -57.19 1.28
N VAL A 2 21.62 -57.39 -0.03
CA VAL A 2 21.41 -56.28 -0.99
C VAL A 2 20.24 -55.35 -0.62
N THR A 3 19.12 -55.91 -0.16
CA THR A 3 17.93 -55.14 0.25
C THR A 3 18.14 -54.34 1.54
N GLU A 4 18.96 -54.84 2.46
CA GLU A 4 19.26 -54.17 3.73
C GLU A 4 20.20 -52.98 3.52
N GLU A 5 21.17 -53.12 2.61
CA GLU A 5 22.06 -52.04 2.21
C GLU A 5 21.30 -50.91 1.48
N SER A 6 20.33 -51.24 0.63
CA SER A 6 19.50 -50.23 -0.02
C SER A 6 18.62 -49.45 0.96
N VAL A 7 18.06 -50.12 1.98
CA VAL A 7 17.25 -49.46 3.02
C VAL A 7 18.11 -48.50 3.84
N LYS A 8 19.29 -48.94 4.29
CA LYS A 8 20.24 -48.07 5.03
C LYS A 8 20.65 -46.84 4.22
N LYS A 9 20.83 -47.00 2.91
CA LYS A 9 21.15 -45.87 2.02
C LYS A 9 20.00 -44.87 1.94
N LEU A 10 18.76 -45.34 1.83
CA LEU A 10 17.57 -44.47 1.81
C LEU A 10 17.37 -43.74 3.15
N GLU A 11 17.57 -44.42 4.27
CA GLU A 11 17.52 -43.83 5.61
C GLU A 11 18.56 -42.71 5.77
N GLN A 12 19.79 -42.95 5.31
CA GLN A 12 20.85 -41.95 5.32
C GLN A 12 20.51 -40.74 4.44
N GLN A 13 19.95 -40.96 3.24
CA GLN A 13 19.54 -39.87 2.36
C GLN A 13 18.43 -39.02 2.98
N LEU A 14 17.43 -39.66 3.60
CA LEU A 14 16.35 -38.96 4.29
C LEU A 14 16.88 -38.15 5.48
N HIS A 15 17.75 -38.75 6.29
CA HIS A 15 18.38 -38.07 7.42
C HIS A 15 19.17 -36.84 6.98
N ASN A 16 19.97 -36.97 5.91
CA ASN A 16 20.74 -35.86 5.35
C ASN A 16 19.81 -34.73 4.86
N TYR A 17 18.76 -35.08 4.12
CA TYR A 17 17.77 -34.10 3.63
C TYR A 17 17.08 -33.34 4.77
N MET A 18 16.68 -34.04 5.83
CA MET A 18 16.05 -33.41 7.00
C MET A 18 17.02 -32.45 7.69
N THR A 19 18.28 -32.85 7.84
CA THR A 19 19.31 -32.03 8.51
C THR A 19 19.62 -30.78 7.69
N GLU A 20 19.79 -30.91 6.36
CA GLU A 20 20.04 -29.79 5.46
C GLU A 20 18.85 -28.82 5.42
N THR A 21 17.63 -29.33 5.40
CA THR A 21 16.41 -28.51 5.39
C THR A 21 16.26 -27.72 6.69
N ASN A 22 16.50 -28.35 7.84
CA ASN A 22 16.44 -27.67 9.14
C ASN A 22 17.53 -26.59 9.25
N GLN A 23 18.76 -26.90 8.84
CA GLN A 23 19.84 -25.92 8.82
C GLN A 23 19.53 -24.71 7.92
N LYS A 24 18.89 -24.96 6.76
CA LYS A 24 18.47 -23.89 5.86
C LYS A 24 17.38 -23.01 6.47
N LEU A 25 16.47 -23.60 7.24
CA LEU A 25 15.44 -22.86 7.97
C LEU A 25 16.06 -21.93 9.02
N GLU A 26 16.93 -22.46 9.88
CA GLU A 26 17.63 -21.67 10.90
C GLU A 26 18.47 -20.52 10.29
N ASN A 27 19.16 -20.81 9.18
CA ASN A 27 19.91 -19.79 8.43
C ASN A 27 19.02 -18.72 7.81
N ASN A 28 17.76 -19.03 7.49
CA ASN A 28 16.82 -18.04 6.99
C ASN A 28 16.23 -17.22 8.12
N ASP A 29 15.89 -17.83 9.26
CA ASP A 29 15.36 -17.12 10.43
C ASP A 29 16.35 -16.07 10.94
N THR A 30 17.63 -16.45 11.08
CA THR A 30 18.70 -15.51 11.46
C THR A 30 18.85 -14.33 10.50
N LYS A 31 18.64 -14.53 9.19
CA LYS A 31 18.64 -13.44 8.20
C LYS A 31 17.41 -12.55 8.34
N MET A 32 16.24 -13.12 8.62
CA MET A 32 15.02 -12.35 8.84
C MET A 32 15.14 -11.49 10.09
N ASP A 33 15.71 -12.02 11.19
CA ASP A 33 15.96 -11.26 12.41
C ASP A 33 16.93 -10.09 12.17
N ALA A 34 18.02 -10.33 11.43
CA ALA A 34 18.96 -9.27 11.07
C ALA A 34 18.32 -8.17 10.21
N LEU A 35 17.43 -8.53 9.30
CA LEU A 35 16.67 -7.57 8.49
C LEU A 35 15.66 -6.79 9.34
N GLY A 36 14.96 -7.46 10.27
CA GLY A 36 14.05 -6.84 11.22
C GLY A 36 14.76 -5.76 12.05
N HIS A 37 15.90 -6.12 12.66
CA HIS A 37 16.71 -5.18 13.42
C HIS A 37 17.17 -3.99 12.56
N LYS A 38 17.53 -4.21 11.30
CA LYS A 38 17.92 -3.12 10.39
C LYS A 38 16.75 -2.16 10.10
N LEU A 39 15.53 -2.68 9.95
CA LEU A 39 14.32 -1.88 9.76
C LEU A 39 14.01 -1.04 11.02
N ASP A 40 14.13 -1.63 12.21
CA ASP A 40 13.90 -0.94 13.47
C ASP A 40 14.86 0.24 13.64
N VAL A 41 16.15 0.04 13.38
CA VAL A 41 17.17 1.11 13.42
C VAL A 41 16.87 2.22 12.41
N MET A 42 16.36 1.90 11.23
CA MET A 42 15.99 2.92 10.24
C MET A 42 14.75 3.71 10.67
N MET A 43 13.73 3.05 11.23
CA MET A 43 12.55 3.73 11.75
C MET A 43 12.90 4.66 12.90
N GLU A 44 13.73 4.21 13.86
CA GLU A 44 14.20 5.05 14.95
C GLU A 44 14.87 6.32 14.40
N LYS A 45 15.84 6.19 13.48
CA LYS A 45 16.52 7.35 12.88
C LYS A 45 15.60 8.32 12.12
N LEU A 46 14.50 7.85 11.55
CA LEU A 46 13.53 8.73 10.86
C LEU A 46 12.64 9.49 11.84
N PHE A 47 12.36 8.92 13.02
CA PHE A 47 11.47 9.55 14.00
C PHE A 47 12.19 10.36 15.08
N THR A 48 13.46 10.08 15.37
CA THR A 48 14.28 10.88 16.30
C THR A 48 14.82 12.15 15.66
N ASN A 49 15.01 12.19 14.33
CA ASN A 49 15.38 13.40 13.58
C ASN A 49 14.18 14.32 13.30
N LYS A 50 13.34 14.58 14.31
CA LYS A 50 12.27 15.58 14.26
C LYS A 50 12.73 16.93 14.83
N ASP A 51 13.82 17.46 14.26
CA ASP A 51 14.02 18.90 14.24
C ASP A 51 13.42 19.43 12.92
N GLY A 52 12.16 19.89 13.00
CA GLY A 52 11.67 20.96 12.13
C GLY A 52 11.35 20.68 10.65
N LEU A 53 10.88 19.50 10.25
CA LEU A 53 10.45 19.24 8.84
C LEU A 53 8.97 18.87 8.67
N LEU A 54 8.13 18.98 9.69
CA LEU A 54 6.68 19.00 9.51
C LEU A 54 6.26 20.46 9.48
N GLY A 55 6.04 20.98 8.27
CA GLY A 55 5.66 22.36 7.97
C GLY A 55 4.40 22.80 8.69
N SER A 56 4.55 23.23 9.94
CA SER A 56 3.61 24.13 10.60
C SER A 56 3.74 25.49 9.90
N ALA A 57 2.89 25.76 8.92
CA ALA A 57 2.74 27.11 8.41
C ALA A 57 2.25 28.02 9.55
N PRO A 58 2.77 29.26 9.70
CA PRO A 58 2.28 30.18 10.72
C PRO A 58 0.85 30.58 10.39
N ALA A 59 0.01 30.63 11.43
CA ALA A 59 -1.33 31.20 11.34
C ALA A 59 -1.20 32.72 11.12
N GLU A 60 -1.23 33.15 9.87
CA GLU A 60 -1.49 34.55 9.53
C GLU A 60 -2.98 34.72 9.20
N SER A 61 -3.60 35.51 10.06
CA SER A 61 -4.94 36.07 9.93
C SER A 61 -5.03 37.02 8.74
N HIS A 62 -5.89 36.76 7.75
CA HIS A 62 -6.64 37.81 7.05
C HIS A 62 -7.79 37.25 6.19
N GLU A 63 -8.98 37.78 6.47
CA GLU A 63 -10.13 38.04 5.59
C GLU A 63 -10.89 36.92 4.85
N ARG A 64 -12.06 36.62 5.42
CA ARG A 64 -13.40 36.50 4.80
C ARG A 64 -13.46 36.53 3.26
N ILE A 65 -14.04 35.47 2.69
CA ILE A 65 -15.13 35.54 1.70
C ILE A 65 -15.97 34.26 1.83
N GLU A 66 -17.27 34.47 2.04
CA GLU A 66 -18.33 33.46 2.07
C GLU A 66 -18.64 32.98 0.66
N GLY A 67 -18.99 31.69 0.50
CA GLY A 67 -19.58 31.24 -0.75
C GLY A 67 -19.82 29.74 -0.86
N SER A 68 -21.08 29.34 -0.63
CA SER A 68 -21.74 28.15 -1.19
C SER A 68 -21.55 26.81 -0.47
N GLY A 69 -22.44 26.57 0.51
CA GLY A 69 -22.75 25.23 1.01
C GLY A 69 -23.77 24.51 0.14
N ARG A 70 -23.60 23.19 0.03
CA ARG A 70 -24.57 22.09 -0.21
C ARG A 70 -23.74 20.83 -0.51
N ALA A 71 -23.99 19.64 -0.02
CA ALA A 71 -24.91 19.12 0.97
C ALA A 71 -24.23 17.88 1.56
N ARG A 72 -24.37 17.69 2.87
CA ARG A 72 -24.02 16.46 3.57
C ARG A 72 -24.89 15.34 3.01
N MET A 73 -24.32 14.42 2.23
CA MET A 73 -24.96 13.13 2.00
C MET A 73 -24.33 12.14 2.97
N LYS A 74 -25.09 11.88 4.03
CA LYS A 74 -24.84 10.87 5.04
C LYS A 74 -25.45 9.58 4.50
N ASP A 75 -24.61 8.59 4.21
CA ASP A 75 -24.99 7.17 4.25
C ASP A 75 -23.74 6.39 4.71
N LEU A 76 -23.70 6.03 6.00
CA LEU A 76 -24.13 4.75 6.56
C LEU A 76 -23.10 3.63 6.29
N HIS A 77 -22.18 3.46 7.23
CA HIS A 77 -21.58 2.15 7.49
C HIS A 77 -21.34 2.02 9.00
N GLU A 78 -22.38 1.56 9.71
CA GLU A 78 -22.19 0.89 10.99
C GLU A 78 -21.66 -0.52 10.70
N ASN A 79 -20.41 -0.81 11.09
CA ASN A 79 -20.08 -2.10 11.71
C ASN A 79 -18.70 -2.09 12.39
N VAL A 80 -18.75 -2.05 13.73
CA VAL A 80 -17.94 -2.81 14.70
C VAL A 80 -16.40 -2.86 14.56
N GLY A 81 -15.75 -2.25 15.55
CA GLY A 81 -14.55 -2.84 16.17
C GLY A 81 -13.26 -2.03 16.08
N GLY A 82 -12.92 -1.34 17.18
CA GLY A 82 -11.54 -1.23 17.66
C GLY A 82 -10.61 -0.26 16.94
N ARG A 83 -10.35 0.88 17.62
CA ARG A 83 -9.05 1.58 17.73
C ARG A 83 -8.13 1.52 16.51
N PHE A 84 -8.06 2.61 15.76
CA PHE A 84 -6.89 3.51 15.69
C PHE A 84 -7.37 4.75 14.93
N HIS A 85 -7.41 5.91 15.58
CA HIS A 85 -7.40 7.17 14.85
C HIS A 85 -6.00 7.36 14.27
N VAL A 86 -5.67 6.57 13.25
CA VAL A 86 -4.67 6.99 12.27
C VAL A 86 -5.32 8.18 11.58
N ASN A 87 -4.63 9.31 11.51
CA ASN A 87 -5.03 10.41 10.64
C ASN A 87 -5.20 9.83 9.23
N ASN A 88 -6.45 9.54 8.87
CA ASN A 88 -6.87 9.16 7.54
C ASN A 88 -6.76 10.43 6.69
N ASN A 89 -5.55 10.83 6.36
CA ASN A 89 -5.31 11.58 5.14
C ASN A 89 -5.59 10.58 4.01
N LYS A 90 -6.88 10.28 3.78
CA LYS A 90 -7.31 9.48 2.64
C LYS A 90 -6.76 10.20 1.42
N ILE A 91 -5.81 9.55 0.75
CA ILE A 91 -5.33 10.03 -0.53
C ILE A 91 -6.52 9.82 -1.47
N ASP A 92 -7.12 10.91 -1.93
CA ASP A 92 -8.22 10.85 -2.89
C ASP A 92 -7.68 10.57 -4.29
N CYS A 93 -8.51 9.94 -5.13
CA CYS A 93 -8.16 9.67 -6.52
C CYS A 93 -8.15 11.00 -7.29
N PRO A 94 -7.11 11.28 -8.10
CA PRO A 94 -7.02 12.54 -8.83
C PRO A 94 -8.01 12.59 -10.00
N TYR A 95 -8.65 13.74 -10.21
CA TYR A 95 -9.48 14.00 -11.40
C TYR A 95 -8.63 14.33 -12.62
N PHE A 96 -9.18 14.05 -13.80
CA PHE A 96 -8.61 14.46 -15.09
C PHE A 96 -9.63 15.17 -15.95
N GLU A 97 -9.32 16.41 -16.31
CA GLU A 97 -10.11 17.21 -17.24
C GLU A 97 -9.21 17.62 -18.42
N GLU A 98 -8.07 18.24 -18.12
CA GLU A 98 -7.05 18.66 -19.09
C GLU A 98 -5.64 18.51 -18.50
N GLY A 99 -4.61 18.47 -19.34
CA GLY A 99 -3.20 18.38 -18.94
C GLY A 99 -2.49 17.13 -19.45
N ASP A 100 -1.37 16.76 -18.81
CA ASP A 100 -0.58 15.58 -19.19
C ASP A 100 -1.23 14.28 -18.66
N PRO A 101 -1.79 13.42 -19.53
CA PRO A 101 -2.43 12.17 -19.12
C PRO A 101 -1.45 11.21 -18.45
N ARG A 102 -0.16 11.26 -18.81
CA ARG A 102 0.86 10.35 -18.26
C ARG A 102 1.12 10.65 -16.79
N SER A 103 1.32 11.93 -16.46
CA SER A 103 1.47 12.37 -15.07
C SER A 103 0.23 12.08 -14.24
N TRP A 104 -0.97 12.19 -14.82
CA TRP A 104 -2.21 11.83 -14.14
C TRP A 104 -2.29 10.33 -13.84
N LEU A 105 -2.03 9.46 -14.83
CA LEU A 105 -2.02 8.00 -14.64
C LEU A 105 -1.03 7.57 -13.55
N GLN A 106 0.16 8.17 -13.49
CA GLN A 106 1.13 7.89 -12.42
C GLN A 106 0.60 8.25 -11.02
N LYS A 107 -0.23 9.29 -10.90
CA LYS A 107 -0.89 9.63 -9.63
C LYS A 107 -2.00 8.62 -9.31
N CYS A 108 -2.78 8.17 -10.29
CA CYS A 108 -3.77 7.10 -10.11
C CYS A 108 -3.10 5.80 -9.63
N GLU A 109 -1.97 5.40 -10.22
CA GLU A 109 -1.25 4.19 -9.77
C GLU A 109 -0.79 4.29 -8.31
N ARG A 110 -0.30 5.45 -7.87
CA ARG A 110 0.01 5.66 -6.46
C ARG A 110 -1.24 5.55 -5.59
N TYR A 111 -2.35 6.17 -6.00
CA TYR A 111 -3.63 6.06 -5.29
C TYR A 111 -4.07 4.59 -5.15
N PHE A 112 -4.04 3.81 -6.23
CA PHE A 112 -4.42 2.40 -6.20
C PHE A 112 -3.51 1.57 -5.30
N HIS A 113 -2.20 1.83 -5.35
CA HIS A 113 -1.23 1.17 -4.50
C HIS A 113 -1.49 1.44 -3.01
N TYR A 114 -1.68 2.72 -2.63
CA TYR A 114 -1.95 3.10 -1.24
C TYR A 114 -3.28 2.56 -0.71
N ASN A 115 -4.29 2.43 -1.55
CA ASN A 115 -5.61 1.91 -1.18
C ASN A 115 -5.75 0.39 -1.42
N CYS A 116 -4.67 -0.30 -1.76
CA CYS A 116 -4.66 -1.74 -2.07
C CYS A 116 -5.68 -2.17 -3.14
N ILE A 117 -5.93 -1.31 -4.14
CA ILE A 117 -6.82 -1.60 -5.27
C ILE A 117 -6.00 -2.36 -6.32
N ILE A 118 -6.17 -3.69 -6.33
CA ILE A 118 -5.41 -4.60 -7.21
C ILE A 118 -6.23 -4.99 -8.45
N ASP A 119 -7.54 -5.14 -8.29
CA ASP A 119 -8.43 -5.61 -9.34
C ASP A 119 -8.47 -4.62 -10.53
N PRO A 120 -8.15 -5.07 -11.76
CA PRO A 120 -8.12 -4.19 -12.93
C PRO A 120 -9.45 -3.54 -13.26
N GLN A 121 -10.57 -4.25 -13.05
CA GLN A 121 -11.90 -3.71 -13.32
C GLN A 121 -12.26 -2.60 -12.33
N HIS A 122 -11.97 -2.80 -11.05
CA HIS A 122 -12.14 -1.78 -10.02
C HIS A 122 -11.26 -0.55 -10.26
N LYS A 123 -10.00 -0.73 -10.71
CA LYS A 123 -9.14 0.39 -11.14
C LYS A 123 -9.76 1.17 -12.28
N LEU A 124 -10.29 0.47 -13.29
CA LEU A 124 -10.95 1.09 -14.44
C LEU A 124 -12.17 1.89 -14.02
N GLU A 125 -13.10 1.27 -13.28
CA GLU A 125 -14.32 1.92 -12.80
C GLU A 125 -14.00 3.17 -11.98
N THR A 126 -13.02 3.08 -11.08
CA THR A 126 -12.55 4.24 -10.31
C THR A 126 -11.99 5.32 -11.23
N THR A 127 -11.17 4.96 -12.21
CA THR A 127 -10.56 5.90 -13.14
C THR A 127 -11.62 6.64 -13.96
N VAL A 128 -12.63 5.92 -14.46
CA VAL A 128 -13.73 6.48 -15.26
C VAL A 128 -14.53 7.50 -14.45
N LEU A 129 -14.82 7.20 -13.18
CA LEU A 129 -15.52 8.14 -12.28
C LEU A 129 -14.76 9.46 -12.04
N HIS A 130 -13.46 9.50 -12.33
CA HIS A 130 -12.61 10.67 -12.12
C HIS A 130 -12.18 11.33 -13.45
N LEU A 131 -12.75 10.90 -14.58
CA LEU A 131 -12.68 11.65 -15.84
C LEU A 131 -13.75 12.73 -15.84
N ASN A 132 -13.39 13.94 -16.25
CA ASN A 132 -14.31 15.07 -16.38
C ASN A 132 -14.25 15.67 -17.80
N GLY A 133 -15.33 16.35 -18.18
CA GLY A 133 -15.37 17.20 -19.37
C GLY A 133 -15.13 16.44 -20.67
N ARG A 134 -14.16 16.88 -21.48
CA ARG A 134 -13.89 16.28 -22.79
C ARG A 134 -13.36 14.84 -22.70
N ALA A 135 -12.59 14.54 -21.65
CA ALA A 135 -12.04 13.20 -21.45
C ALA A 135 -13.13 12.17 -21.12
N GLU A 136 -14.08 12.57 -20.26
CA GLU A 136 -15.27 11.79 -19.94
C GLU A 136 -16.14 11.56 -21.18
N SER A 137 -16.45 12.65 -21.90
CA SER A 137 -17.26 12.59 -23.14
C SER A 137 -16.63 11.68 -24.19
N TRP A 138 -15.30 11.74 -24.34
CA TRP A 138 -14.55 10.87 -25.24
C TRP A 138 -14.68 9.40 -24.83
N TYR A 139 -14.52 9.08 -23.54
CA TYR A 139 -14.63 7.69 -23.07
C TYR A 139 -16.01 7.09 -23.36
N PHE A 140 -17.08 7.82 -23.05
CA PHE A 140 -18.45 7.36 -23.28
C PHE A 140 -18.88 7.37 -24.74
N SER A 141 -18.11 7.99 -25.65
CA SER A 141 -18.42 7.97 -27.08
C SER A 141 -18.18 6.61 -27.77
N TYR A 142 -17.48 5.69 -27.10
CA TYR A 142 -17.14 4.35 -27.63
C TYR A 142 -17.93 3.19 -27.00
N GLN A 143 -18.84 3.48 -26.06
CA GLN A 143 -19.75 2.49 -25.47
C GLN A 143 -21.06 2.41 -26.26
#